data_AF-A0A1V9ZJS3-F1
#
_entry.id   AF-A0A1V9ZJS3-F1
#
_cell.length_a   1.000
_cell.length_b   1.000
_cell.length_c   1.000
_cell.angle_alpha   90.00
_cell.angle_beta   90.00
_cell.angle_gamma   90.00
#
_symmetry.space_group_name_H-M   'P 1'
#
loop_
_entity.id
_entity.type
_entity.pdbx_description
1 polymer ?
#
loop_
_entity_poly.entity_id
_entity_poly.type
_entity_poly.pdbx_seq_one_letter_code
_entity_poly.pdbx_strand_id
1 'polypeptide(L)'
;MTVYKNFKPHLFNIQQSFQQRLFIWFNKTKAGVENNIKSLTIESGFYLSEYGWREMFDYYMIFILQVGFTVFFAAAFPLASFLSLFDNIFKIRVNSYRLLTLYRRPKPQHASTMGIWMTVLDTLAVLSVITNSFII
;
A
#
# COMPACT_ATOMS: atom_id res chain seq x y z
N MET A 1 26.98 33.58 7.55
CA MET A 1 25.70 33.18 8.19
C MET A 1 24.53 33.57 7.27
N THR A 2 24.50 33.04 6.05
CA THR A 2 23.63 33.53 4.95
C THR A 2 22.95 32.38 4.20
N VAL A 3 23.56 31.19 4.19
CA VAL A 3 23.03 29.99 3.51
C VAL A 3 21.75 29.45 4.19
N TYR A 4 21.65 29.51 5.53
CA TYR A 4 20.47 29.04 6.26
C TYR A 4 19.20 29.91 6.07
N LYS A 5 19.35 31.18 5.65
CA LYS A 5 18.20 32.07 5.44
C LYS A 5 17.46 31.80 4.13
N ASN A 6 18.13 31.28 3.11
CA ASN A 6 17.54 31.00 1.79
C ASN A 6 16.80 29.66 1.71
N PHE A 7 17.12 28.68 2.58
CA PHE A 7 16.48 27.35 2.56
C PHE A 7 15.16 27.29 3.35
N LYS A 8 15.05 28.09 4.42
CA LYS A 8 13.88 28.16 5.30
C LYS A 8 12.55 28.47 4.57
N PRO A 9 12.48 29.41 3.61
CA PRO A 9 11.23 29.67 2.88
C PRO A 9 10.82 28.51 1.96
N HIS A 10 11.76 27.81 1.32
CA HIS A 10 11.45 26.66 0.46
C HIS A 10 10.95 25.44 1.25
N LEU A 11 11.58 25.15 2.39
CA LEU A 11 11.13 24.07 3.28
C LEU A 11 9.73 24.37 3.85
N PHE A 12 9.46 25.62 4.19
CA PHE A 12 8.15 26.05 4.68
C PHE A 12 7.06 25.94 3.58
N ASN A 13 7.39 26.28 2.33
CA ASN A 13 6.47 26.17 1.19
C ASN A 13 6.14 24.70 0.85
N ILE A 14 7.15 23.82 0.90
CA ILE A 14 6.96 22.38 0.67
C ILE A 14 6.09 21.78 1.78
N GLN A 15 6.37 22.11 3.03
CA GLN A 15 5.61 21.62 4.17
C GLN A 15 4.14 22.08 4.10
N GLN A 16 3.88 23.34 3.77
CA GLN A 16 2.51 23.83 3.57
C GLN A 16 1.81 23.18 2.36
N SER A 17 2.51 22.96 1.25
CA SER A 17 1.93 22.31 0.07
C SER A 17 1.52 20.85 0.34
N PHE A 18 2.29 20.15 1.16
CA PHE A 18 1.99 18.78 1.57
C PHE A 18 0.80 18.73 2.51
N GLN A 19 0.77 19.61 3.52
CA GLN A 19 -0.36 19.72 4.46
C GLN A 19 -1.66 20.04 3.74
N GLN A 20 -1.63 20.94 2.75
CA GLN A 20 -2.82 21.26 1.96
C GLN A 20 -3.28 20.08 1.08
N ARG A 21 -2.36 19.34 0.46
CA ARG A 21 -2.70 18.15 -0.33
C ARG A 21 -3.27 17.03 0.54
N LEU A 22 -2.75 16.85 1.75
CA LEU A 22 -3.26 15.91 2.74
C LEU A 22 -4.66 16.31 3.22
N PHE A 23 -4.87 17.59 3.50
CA PHE A 23 -6.18 18.12 3.92
C PHE A 23 -7.24 17.98 2.82
N ILE A 24 -6.88 18.30 1.57
CA ILE A 24 -7.76 18.10 0.40
C ILE A 24 -8.08 16.61 0.23
N TRP A 25 -7.10 15.72 0.39
CA TRP A 25 -7.34 14.26 0.35
C TRP A 25 -8.24 13.77 1.50
N PHE A 26 -8.05 14.29 2.71
CA PHE A 26 -8.90 13.99 3.87
C PHE A 26 -10.34 14.49 3.72
N ASN A 27 -10.53 15.66 3.10
CA ASN A 27 -11.88 16.19 2.86
C ASN A 27 -12.54 15.53 1.65
N LYS A 28 -11.76 15.15 0.63
CA LYS A 28 -12.26 14.40 -0.54
C LYS A 28 -12.71 12.99 -0.16
N THR A 29 -12.04 12.37 0.82
CA THR A 29 -12.48 11.08 1.38
C THR A 29 -13.78 11.21 2.17
N LYS A 30 -13.98 12.28 2.96
CA LYS A 30 -15.26 12.55 3.64
C LYS A 30 -16.42 12.86 2.66
N ALA A 31 -16.18 13.73 1.67
CA ALA A 31 -17.18 14.05 0.65
C ALA A 31 -17.50 12.84 -0.27
N GLY A 32 -16.54 11.96 -0.50
CA GLY A 32 -16.74 10.71 -1.25
C GLY A 32 -17.65 9.71 -0.52
N VAL A 33 -17.61 9.68 0.82
CA VAL A 33 -18.47 8.82 1.65
C VAL A 33 -19.93 9.29 1.61
N GLU A 34 -20.19 10.59 1.70
CA GLU A 34 -21.54 11.16 1.65
C GLU A 34 -22.22 10.95 0.28
N ASN A 35 -21.46 11.11 -0.81
CA ASN A 35 -21.95 10.82 -2.15
C ASN A 35 -22.13 9.31 -2.40
N ASN A 36 -21.30 8.45 -1.80
CA ASN A 36 -21.48 6.99 -1.84
C ASN A 36 -22.79 6.54 -1.17
N ILE A 37 -23.21 7.21 -0.08
CA ILE A 37 -24.48 6.93 0.60
C ILE A 37 -25.68 7.25 -0.30
N LYS A 38 -25.59 8.28 -1.13
CA LYS A 38 -26.61 8.59 -2.15
C LYS A 38 -26.57 7.65 -3.36
N SER A 39 -25.40 7.08 -3.67
CA SER A 39 -25.22 6.08 -4.73
C SER A 39 -25.30 4.63 -4.22
N LEU A 40 -26.10 4.36 -3.19
CA LEU A 40 -26.35 2.99 -2.70
C LEU A 40 -27.53 2.30 -3.42
N THR A 41 -28.05 2.91 -4.48
CA THR A 41 -28.97 2.26 -5.42
C THR A 41 -28.30 1.04 -6.04
N ILE A 42 -29.05 -0.04 -6.29
CA ILE A 42 -28.52 -1.25 -6.92
C ILE A 42 -27.88 -0.94 -8.28
N GLU A 43 -28.38 0.10 -8.97
CA GLU A 43 -27.92 0.57 -10.27
C GLU A 43 -26.48 1.11 -10.25
N SER A 44 -26.08 1.89 -9.25
CA SER A 44 -24.70 2.44 -9.16
C SER A 44 -23.68 1.34 -8.87
N GLY A 45 -24.05 0.35 -8.06
CA GLY A 45 -23.21 -0.82 -7.79
C GLY A 45 -22.95 -1.70 -9.02
N PHE A 46 -23.79 -1.61 -10.05
CA PHE A 46 -23.59 -2.31 -11.33
C PHE A 46 -22.44 -1.70 -12.14
N TYR A 47 -22.22 -0.39 -12.06
CA TYR A 47 -21.16 0.30 -12.81
C TYR A 47 -19.77 0.22 -12.17
N LEU A 48 -19.66 -0.32 -10.95
CA LEU A 48 -18.37 -0.53 -10.28
C LEU A 48 -17.58 -1.67 -10.94
N SER A 49 -16.25 -1.59 -10.86
CA SER A 49 -15.37 -2.61 -11.43
C SER A 49 -15.53 -3.95 -10.69
N GLU A 50 -15.45 -5.07 -11.41
CA GLU A 50 -15.44 -6.39 -10.79
C GLU A 50 -14.05 -6.68 -10.21
N TYR A 51 -14.02 -7.17 -8.98
CA TYR A 51 -12.78 -7.57 -8.33
C TYR A 51 -12.38 -8.98 -8.80
N GLY A 52 -11.49 -9.04 -9.79
CA GLY A 52 -11.08 -10.28 -10.45
C GLY A 52 -9.74 -10.85 -9.98
N TRP A 53 -9.32 -11.95 -10.61
CA TRP A 53 -8.07 -12.65 -10.30
C TRP A 53 -6.82 -11.81 -10.59
N ARG A 54 -6.86 -10.93 -11.60
CA ARG A 54 -5.72 -10.05 -11.96
C ARG A 54 -5.36 -9.10 -10.83
N GLU A 55 -6.39 -8.48 -10.24
CA GLU A 55 -6.20 -7.57 -9.10
C GLU A 55 -5.56 -8.31 -7.93
N MET A 56 -6.05 -9.51 -7.60
CA MET A 56 -5.43 -10.35 -6.55
C MET A 56 -3.97 -10.67 -6.87
N PHE A 57 -3.68 -11.08 -8.12
CA PHE A 57 -2.33 -11.40 -8.55
C PHE A 57 -1.37 -10.21 -8.40
N ASP A 58 -1.77 -9.03 -8.88
CA ASP A 58 -0.97 -7.82 -8.76
C ASP A 58 -0.75 -7.42 -7.29
N TYR A 59 -1.77 -7.58 -6.45
CA TYR A 59 -1.65 -7.37 -5.00
C TYR A 59 -0.60 -8.30 -4.37
N TYR A 60 -0.64 -9.59 -4.68
CA TYR A 60 0.34 -10.56 -4.17
C TYR A 60 1.74 -10.28 -4.70
N MET A 61 1.89 -9.92 -5.98
CA MET A 61 3.18 -9.56 -6.57
C MET A 61 3.84 -8.38 -5.86
N ILE A 62 3.10 -7.30 -5.68
CA ILE A 62 3.60 -6.08 -5.01
C ILE A 62 3.97 -6.40 -3.55
N PHE A 63 3.17 -7.22 -2.88
CA PHE A 63 3.46 -7.67 -1.51
C PHE A 63 4.75 -8.47 -1.43
N ILE A 64 4.93 -9.45 -2.31
CA ILE A 64 6.11 -10.32 -2.33
C ILE A 64 7.38 -9.55 -2.66
N LEU A 65 7.32 -8.63 -3.62
CA LEU A 65 8.46 -7.76 -3.94
C LEU A 65 8.86 -6.94 -2.72
N GLN A 66 7.90 -6.32 -2.02
CA GLN A 66 8.20 -5.55 -0.81
C GLN A 66 8.82 -6.41 0.28
N VAL A 67 8.27 -7.60 0.54
CA VAL A 67 8.85 -8.55 1.50
C VAL A 67 10.26 -8.92 1.07
N GLY A 68 10.47 -9.34 -0.17
CA GLY A 68 11.78 -9.72 -0.71
C GLY A 68 12.84 -8.64 -0.53
N PHE A 69 12.55 -7.40 -0.90
CA PHE A 69 13.46 -6.27 -0.65
C PHE A 69 13.73 -6.05 0.84
N THR A 70 12.72 -6.23 1.69
CA THR A 70 12.87 -6.05 3.14
C THR A 70 13.81 -7.11 3.74
N VAL A 71 13.66 -8.39 3.37
CA VAL A 71 14.46 -9.48 3.96
C VAL A 71 15.88 -9.53 3.38
N PHE A 72 16.05 -9.37 2.07
CA PHE A 72 17.36 -9.47 1.42
C PHE A 72 18.38 -8.44 1.89
N PHE A 73 17.91 -7.25 2.26
CA PHE A 73 18.76 -6.12 2.68
C PHE A 73 18.63 -5.80 4.17
N ALA A 74 18.11 -6.74 4.96
CA ALA A 74 17.89 -6.55 6.39
C ALA A 74 19.18 -6.20 7.16
N ALA A 75 20.30 -6.84 6.83
CA ALA A 75 21.61 -6.57 7.45
C ALA A 75 22.19 -5.21 7.04
N ALA A 76 21.94 -4.75 5.80
CA ALA A 76 22.48 -3.51 5.27
C ALA A 76 21.71 -2.26 5.74
N PHE A 77 20.38 -2.35 5.86
CA PHE A 77 19.53 -1.23 6.24
C PHE A 77 18.39 -1.67 7.17
N PRO A 78 18.61 -1.72 8.49
CA PRO A 78 17.61 -2.19 9.46
C PRO A 78 16.31 -1.37 9.47
N LEU A 79 16.39 -0.09 9.07
CA LEU A 79 15.25 0.81 8.94
C LEU A 79 14.29 0.41 7.80
N ALA A 80 14.74 -0.38 6.81
CA ALA A 80 13.86 -0.92 5.75
C ALA A 80 12.67 -1.66 6.34
N SER A 81 12.93 -2.52 7.33
CA SER A 81 11.90 -3.32 8.01
C SER A 81 10.86 -2.43 8.69
N PHE A 82 11.28 -1.32 9.29
CA PHE A 82 10.37 -0.38 9.93
C PHE A 82 9.52 0.39 8.91
N LEU A 83 10.12 0.85 7.81
CA LEU A 83 9.39 1.51 6.72
C LEU A 83 8.38 0.57 6.06
N SER A 84 8.77 -0.70 5.87
CA SER A 84 7.90 -1.74 5.32
C SER A 84 6.67 -2.00 6.21
N LEU A 85 6.83 -1.97 7.54
CA LEU A 85 5.71 -2.07 8.47
C LEU A 85 4.74 -0.88 8.35
N PHE A 86 5.26 0.34 8.26
CA PHE A 86 4.42 1.53 8.08
C PHE A 86 3.64 1.44 6.77
N ASP A 87 4.32 1.15 5.66
CA ASP A 87 3.69 0.99 4.35
C ASP A 87 2.62 -0.10 4.35
N ASN A 88 2.85 -1.22 5.05
CA ASN A 88 1.85 -2.29 5.18
C ASN A 88 0.57 -1.82 5.90
N ILE A 89 0.70 -0.99 6.96
CA ILE A 89 -0.46 -0.42 7.66
C ILE A 89 -1.27 0.47 6.70
N PHE A 90 -0.63 1.36 5.95
CA PHE A 90 -1.34 2.19 4.96
C PHE A 90 -1.96 1.35 3.86
N LYS A 91 -1.23 0.37 3.31
CA LYS A 91 -1.71 -0.49 2.23
C LYS A 91 -2.95 -1.28 2.63
N ILE A 92 -3.02 -1.81 3.87
CA ILE A 92 -4.23 -2.49 4.36
C ILE A 92 -5.41 -1.52 4.35
N ARG A 93 -5.25 -0.30 4.89
CA ARG A 93 -6.33 0.71 4.94
C ARG A 93 -6.77 1.16 3.55
N VAL A 94 -5.83 1.44 2.68
CA VAL A 94 -6.09 1.85 1.29
C VAL A 94 -6.78 0.72 0.52
N ASN A 95 -6.32 -0.53 0.66
CA ASN A 95 -6.95 -1.67 -0.01
C ASN A 95 -8.38 -1.89 0.49
N SER A 96 -8.63 -1.84 1.81
CA SER A 96 -9.99 -1.91 2.34
C SER A 96 -10.88 -0.80 1.79
N TYR A 97 -10.37 0.44 1.70
CA TYR A 97 -11.11 1.55 1.11
C TYR A 97 -11.42 1.31 -0.38
N ARG A 98 -10.45 0.85 -1.17
CA ARG A 98 -10.64 0.51 -2.59
C ARG A 98 -11.70 -0.58 -2.75
N LEU A 99 -11.65 -1.64 -1.96
CA LEU A 99 -12.63 -2.75 -1.99
C LEU A 99 -14.05 -2.29 -1.65
N LEU A 100 -14.20 -1.28 -0.78
CA LEU A 100 -15.51 -0.77 -0.38
C LEU A 100 -16.10 0.28 -1.33
N THR A 101 -15.25 0.99 -2.10
CA THR A 101 -15.69 2.17 -2.88
C THR A 101 -15.52 2.05 -4.39
N LEU A 102 -14.53 1.28 -4.87
CA LEU A 102 -14.19 1.19 -6.29
C LEU A 102 -14.64 -0.11 -6.95
N TYR A 103 -14.84 -1.16 -6.15
CA TYR A 103 -15.20 -2.48 -6.64
C TYR A 103 -16.62 -2.86 -6.23
N ARG A 104 -17.27 -3.62 -7.09
CA ARG A 104 -18.50 -4.34 -6.74
C ARG A 104 -18.16 -5.42 -5.72
N ARG A 105 -19.10 -5.72 -4.81
CA ARG A 105 -18.95 -6.77 -3.79
C ARG A 105 -18.50 -8.09 -4.45
N PRO A 106 -17.28 -8.58 -4.17
CA PRO A 106 -16.81 -9.84 -4.74
C PRO A 106 -17.61 -11.01 -4.18
N LYS A 107 -17.78 -12.05 -5.00
CA LYS A 107 -18.33 -13.32 -4.52
C LYS A 107 -17.33 -13.98 -3.58
N PRO A 108 -17.75 -14.42 -2.39
CA PRO A 108 -16.85 -15.11 -1.48
C PRO A 108 -16.33 -16.39 -2.14
N GLN A 109 -15.01 -16.55 -2.13
CA GLN A 109 -14.34 -17.76 -2.61
C GLN A 109 -13.65 -18.41 -1.41
N HIS A 110 -13.78 -19.73 -1.30
CA HIS A 110 -13.06 -20.49 -0.29
C HIS A 110 -11.61 -20.70 -0.75
N ALA A 111 -10.65 -20.29 0.08
CA ALA A 111 -9.24 -20.57 -0.10
C ALA A 111 -8.67 -21.07 1.23
N SER A 112 -8.04 -22.25 1.21
CA SER A 112 -7.41 -22.86 2.40
C SER A 112 -6.03 -22.27 2.69
N THR A 113 -5.33 -21.83 1.65
CA THR A 113 -3.97 -21.26 1.72
C THR A 113 -3.80 -20.19 0.64
N MET A 114 -2.70 -19.43 0.72
CA MET A 114 -2.31 -18.48 -0.34
C MET A 114 -1.81 -19.17 -1.62
N GLY A 115 -1.70 -20.51 -1.63
CA GLY A 115 -1.25 -21.29 -2.79
C GLY A 115 0.25 -21.12 -3.08
N ILE A 116 0.60 -20.96 -4.36
CA ILE A 116 1.99 -20.90 -4.86
C ILE A 116 2.84 -19.81 -4.18
N TRP A 117 2.19 -18.73 -3.71
CA TRP A 117 2.85 -17.63 -3.03
C TRP A 117 3.54 -18.03 -1.74
N MET A 118 3.06 -19.08 -1.05
CA MET A 118 3.75 -19.62 0.13
C MET A 118 5.11 -20.19 -0.26
N THR A 119 5.16 -21.01 -1.31
CA THR A 119 6.42 -21.57 -1.82
C THR A 119 7.38 -20.47 -2.26
N VAL A 120 6.87 -19.39 -2.89
CA VAL A 120 7.70 -18.23 -3.25
C VAL A 120 8.28 -17.56 -2.00
N LEU A 121 7.49 -17.33 -0.96
CA LEU A 121 7.98 -16.75 0.30
C LEU A 121 9.03 -17.63 0.98
N ASP A 122 8.84 -18.96 0.97
CA ASP A 122 9.82 -19.90 1.53
C ASP A 122 11.15 -19.84 0.76
N THR A 123 11.10 -19.77 -0.57
CA THR A 123 12.32 -19.62 -1.38
C THR A 123 13.01 -18.28 -1.12
N LEU A 124 12.25 -17.19 -0.98
CA LEU A 124 12.79 -15.88 -0.61
C LEU A 124 13.43 -15.91 0.79
N ALA A 125 12.84 -16.62 1.75
CA ALA A 125 13.42 -16.75 3.09
C ALA A 125 14.79 -17.47 3.05
N VAL A 126 14.90 -18.57 2.31
CA VAL A 126 16.18 -19.29 2.15
C VAL A 126 17.21 -18.43 1.44
N LEU A 127 16.83 -17.79 0.33
CA LEU A 127 17.72 -16.87 -0.40
C LEU A 127 18.18 -15.71 0.48
N SER A 128 17.31 -15.20 1.34
CA SER A 128 17.63 -14.10 2.26
C SER A 128 18.75 -14.47 3.24
N VAL A 129 18.76 -15.70 3.77
CA VAL A 129 19.84 -16.13 4.66
C VAL A 129 21.18 -16.12 3.93
N ILE A 130 21.19 -16.61 2.69
CA ILE A 130 22.39 -16.65 1.85
C ILE A 130 22.86 -15.22 1.54
N THR A 131 21.98 -14.34 1.07
CA THR A 131 22.35 -12.96 0.71
C THR A 131 22.85 -12.17 1.92
N ASN A 132 22.19 -12.28 3.08
CA ASN A 132 22.62 -11.58 4.29
C ASN A 132 23.91 -12.16 4.87
N SER A 133 24.25 -13.42 4.57
CA SER A 133 25.54 -14.01 4.96
C SER A 133 26.70 -13.46 4.12
N PHE A 134 26.48 -13.16 2.84
CA PHE A 134 27.44 -12.41 2.00
C PHE A 134 27.45 -10.91 2.31
N ILE A 135 26.32 -10.41 2.81
CA ILE A 135 26.12 -9.20 3.61
C ILE A 135 27.30 -8.69 4.44
N ILE A 136 27.61 -9.57 5.39
CA ILE A 136 28.30 -9.36 6.66
C ILE A 136 29.77 -9.73 6.48
#